data_AF-A0A8C4XW31-F1
#
_entry.id   AF-A0A8C4XW31-F1
#
_cell.length_a   1.000
_cell.length_b   1.000
_cell.length_c   1.000
_cell.angle_alpha   90.00
_cell.angle_beta   90.00
_cell.angle_gamma   90.00
#
_symmetry.space_group_name_H-M   'P 1'
#
loop_
_entity.id
_entity.type
_entity.pdbx_description
1 polymer ?
#
loop_
_entity_poly.entity_id
_entity_poly.type
_entity_poly.pdbx_seq_one_letter_code
_entity_poly.pdbx_strand_id
1 'polypeptide(L)'
;MEPKYSFLSGDAQWTQRTCCFSLPLPGPLLEVRAAGIIVPVVFFLIFLLGTVGNGLVLAVLLRNGQVKYNTTNLFILNLAMADLCFIICCVPFQATIYTLDGWLFGPFACKAVHFLIYLTMYASSFTLAAVSVDRISESRKAKCKVTKMIVAVAIIFCLCWLPHHLVILCFWFGYFPFNRATYACRLASHCLSYANSCLNPIIYALISKHFRKKFKQVFTCLLFQNKMESISGNSESRSMLT
;
A
#
# COMPACT_ATOMS: atom_id res chain seq x y z
N MET A 1 -27.10 -12.15 -24.72
CA MET A 1 -26.33 -10.90 -24.56
C MET A 1 -24.96 -11.14 -25.14
N GLU A 2 -24.70 -10.67 -26.35
CA GLU A 2 -23.34 -10.66 -26.89
C GLU A 2 -22.46 -9.71 -26.04
N PRO A 3 -21.21 -10.08 -25.70
CA PRO A 3 -20.33 -9.16 -25.01
C PRO A 3 -19.97 -8.02 -25.96
N LYS A 4 -20.24 -6.78 -25.56
CA LYS A 4 -19.97 -5.49 -26.25
C LYS A 4 -18.53 -5.27 -26.78
N TYR A 5 -17.67 -6.27 -26.67
CA TYR A 5 -16.20 -6.18 -26.78
C TYR A 5 -15.58 -7.27 -27.69
N SER A 6 -16.41 -8.07 -28.39
CA SER A 6 -15.97 -9.14 -29.29
C SER A 6 -15.18 -8.63 -30.52
N PHE A 7 -15.29 -7.34 -30.86
CA PHE A 7 -14.61 -6.71 -32.00
C PHE A 7 -13.27 -6.02 -31.67
N LEU A 8 -12.83 -6.04 -30.40
CA LEU A 8 -11.56 -5.43 -29.99
C LEU A 8 -10.37 -6.35 -30.26
N SER A 9 -9.21 -5.79 -30.65
CA SER A 9 -7.95 -6.52 -30.80
C SER A 9 -7.57 -7.25 -29.49
N GLY A 10 -6.78 -8.33 -29.58
CA GLY A 10 -6.46 -9.17 -28.42
C GLY A 10 -5.92 -8.41 -27.21
N ASP A 11 -5.06 -7.41 -27.42
CA ASP A 11 -4.54 -6.54 -26.36
C ASP A 11 -5.62 -5.62 -25.75
N ALA A 12 -6.54 -5.11 -26.57
CA ALA A 12 -7.65 -4.29 -26.11
C ALA A 12 -8.67 -5.13 -25.32
N GLN A 13 -8.97 -6.36 -25.74
CA GLN A 13 -9.78 -7.31 -24.96
C GLN A 13 -9.14 -7.66 -23.61
N TRP A 14 -7.82 -7.89 -23.57
CA TRP A 14 -7.11 -8.19 -22.33
C TRP A 14 -7.14 -6.99 -21.37
N THR A 15 -6.90 -5.79 -21.90
CA THR A 15 -7.00 -4.53 -21.14
C THR A 15 -8.41 -4.32 -20.58
N GLN A 16 -9.44 -4.62 -21.38
CA GLN A 16 -10.84 -4.54 -20.95
C GLN A 16 -11.15 -5.53 -19.83
N ARG A 17 -10.68 -6.79 -19.92
CA ARG A 17 -10.98 -7.82 -18.91
C ARG A 17 -10.20 -7.62 -17.60
N THR A 18 -8.97 -7.13 -17.69
CA THR A 18 -8.06 -7.06 -16.55
C THR A 18 -8.11 -5.70 -15.86
N CYS A 19 -8.14 -4.61 -16.63
CA CYS A 19 -8.08 -3.23 -16.10
C CYS A 19 -9.42 -2.48 -16.17
N CYS A 20 -10.36 -2.87 -17.04
CA CYS A 20 -11.73 -2.37 -16.98
C CYS A 20 -12.55 -3.24 -16.01
N PHE A 21 -12.42 -2.94 -14.72
CA PHE A 21 -13.07 -3.70 -13.66
C PHE A 21 -14.60 -3.53 -13.65
N SER A 22 -15.09 -2.54 -14.39
CA SER A 22 -16.49 -2.19 -14.66
C SER A 22 -17.17 -3.23 -15.54
N LEU A 23 -17.41 -4.43 -15.01
CA LEU A 23 -18.59 -5.17 -15.44
C LEU A 23 -19.78 -4.52 -14.72
N PRO A 24 -20.70 -3.84 -15.43
CA PRO A 24 -21.88 -3.31 -14.78
C PRO A 24 -22.69 -4.51 -14.30
N LEU A 25 -22.80 -4.67 -12.97
CA LEU A 25 -23.83 -5.53 -12.44
C LEU A 25 -25.19 -4.92 -12.74
N PRO A 26 -26.21 -5.74 -13.02
CA PRO A 26 -27.59 -5.30 -12.94
C PRO A 26 -27.94 -5.07 -11.46
N GLY A 27 -27.55 -3.91 -10.93
CA GLY A 27 -27.88 -3.44 -9.58
C GLY A 27 -28.64 -2.12 -9.64
N PRO A 28 -29.34 -1.70 -8.57
CA PRO A 28 -29.98 -0.40 -8.53
C PRO A 28 -28.95 0.71 -8.76
N LEU A 29 -29.28 1.68 -9.62
CA LEU A 29 -28.39 2.77 -10.06
C LEU A 29 -27.70 3.51 -8.89
N LEU A 30 -28.34 3.54 -7.72
CA LEU A 30 -27.83 4.17 -6.50
C LEU A 30 -26.62 3.43 -5.89
N GLU A 31 -26.61 2.10 -5.90
CA GLU A 31 -25.47 1.31 -5.36
C GLU A 31 -24.22 1.46 -6.24
N VAL A 32 -24.41 1.49 -7.55
CA VAL A 32 -23.31 1.67 -8.53
C VAL A 32 -22.70 3.09 -8.40
N ARG A 33 -23.55 4.11 -8.19
CA ARG A 33 -23.09 5.49 -7.93
C ARG A 33 -22.38 5.62 -6.58
N ALA A 34 -22.89 4.98 -5.53
CA ALA A 34 -22.26 4.99 -4.22
C ALA A 34 -20.87 4.34 -4.28
N ALA A 35 -20.72 3.18 -4.95
CA ALA A 35 -19.42 2.55 -5.16
C ALA A 35 -18.45 3.45 -5.96
N GLY A 36 -18.93 4.14 -7.00
CA GLY A 36 -18.12 5.09 -7.78
C GLY A 36 -17.60 6.30 -7.01
N ILE A 37 -18.16 6.60 -5.83
CA ILE A 37 -17.70 7.69 -4.95
C ILE A 37 -16.90 7.14 -3.76
N ILE A 38 -17.42 6.11 -3.09
CA ILE A 38 -16.81 5.53 -1.90
C ILE A 38 -15.41 4.97 -2.22
N VAL A 39 -15.26 4.30 -3.35
CA VAL A 39 -14.01 3.60 -3.69
C VAL A 39 -12.86 4.56 -3.96
N PRO A 40 -13.00 5.60 -4.80
CA PRO A 40 -11.98 6.63 -4.95
C PRO A 40 -11.62 7.34 -3.65
N VAL A 41 -12.61 7.62 -2.79
CA VAL A 41 -12.35 8.22 -1.46
C VAL A 41 -11.50 7.29 -0.59
N VAL A 42 -11.81 5.99 -0.56
CA VAL A 42 -11.01 4.99 0.17
C VAL A 42 -9.59 4.92 -0.38
N PHE A 43 -9.41 4.86 -1.72
CA PHE A 43 -8.07 4.86 -2.32
C PHE A 43 -7.29 6.15 -2.06
N PHE A 44 -7.97 7.30 -2.02
CA PHE A 44 -7.34 8.57 -1.64
C PHE A 44 -6.88 8.57 -0.18
N LEU A 45 -7.67 8.02 0.75
CA LEU A 45 -7.26 7.85 2.14
C LEU A 45 -6.07 6.89 2.25
N ILE A 46 -6.08 5.78 1.52
CA ILE A 46 -4.95 4.84 1.43
C ILE A 46 -3.70 5.57 0.90
N PHE A 47 -3.85 6.41 -0.12
CA PHE A 47 -2.75 7.20 -0.67
C PHE A 47 -2.16 8.15 0.38
N LEU A 48 -2.99 8.91 1.10
CA LEU A 48 -2.51 9.83 2.13
C LEU A 48 -1.85 9.10 3.30
N LEU A 49 -2.49 8.06 3.82
CA LEU A 49 -1.96 7.30 4.96
C LEU A 49 -0.68 6.56 4.58
N GLY A 50 -0.65 5.98 3.39
CA GLY A 50 0.48 5.25 2.86
C GLY A 50 1.68 6.14 2.55
N THR A 51 1.47 7.31 1.93
CA THR A 51 2.56 8.27 1.65
C THR A 51 3.13 8.86 2.93
N VAL A 52 2.28 9.32 3.85
CA VAL A 52 2.72 9.88 5.15
C VAL A 52 3.42 8.82 5.99
N GLY A 53 2.84 7.62 6.11
CA GLY A 53 3.39 6.55 6.94
C GLY A 53 4.74 6.04 6.44
N ASN A 54 4.82 5.64 5.15
CA ASN A 54 6.05 5.12 4.56
C ASN A 54 7.10 6.23 4.34
N GLY A 55 6.67 7.46 4.05
CA GLY A 55 7.54 8.63 3.98
C GLY A 55 8.18 8.96 5.33
N LEU A 56 7.43 8.86 6.43
CA LEU A 56 7.96 9.04 7.79
C LEU A 56 8.95 7.94 8.16
N VAL A 57 8.66 6.68 7.81
CA VAL A 57 9.60 5.55 7.99
C VAL A 57 10.91 5.82 7.24
N LEU A 58 10.82 6.22 5.98
CA LEU A 58 11.97 6.56 5.14
C LEU A 58 12.77 7.73 5.74
N ALA A 59 12.10 8.81 6.13
CA ALA A 59 12.74 9.98 6.74
C ALA A 59 13.45 9.66 8.07
N VAL A 60 12.83 8.86 8.94
CA VAL A 60 13.44 8.42 10.21
C VAL A 60 14.70 7.59 9.97
N LEU A 61 14.71 6.74 8.94
CA LEU A 61 15.86 5.92 8.59
C LEU A 61 17.01 6.74 7.99
N LEU A 62 16.70 7.70 7.10
CA LEU A 62 17.69 8.56 6.46
C LEU A 62 18.30 9.59 7.42
N ARG A 63 17.48 10.27 8.23
CA ARG A 63 17.93 11.32 9.17
C ARG A 63 18.86 10.78 10.25
N ASN A 64 18.68 9.53 10.64
CA ASN A 64 19.47 8.91 11.71
C ASN A 64 20.69 8.15 11.18
N GLY A 65 21.21 8.51 9.99
CA GLY A 65 22.24 7.86 9.16
C GLY A 65 23.56 7.39 9.82
N GLN A 66 23.67 7.47 11.14
CA GLN A 66 24.67 6.81 11.98
C GLN A 66 24.30 5.36 12.37
N VAL A 67 23.18 4.81 11.87
CA VAL A 67 22.80 3.42 12.17
C VAL A 67 23.59 2.49 11.25
N LYS A 68 24.42 1.61 11.84
CA LYS A 68 25.02 0.44 11.15
C LYS A 68 24.03 -0.12 10.12
N TYR A 69 24.52 -0.38 8.91
CA TYR A 69 23.85 -1.15 7.86
C TYR A 69 23.54 -2.57 8.36
N ASN A 70 22.52 -2.67 9.22
CA ASN A 70 22.00 -3.92 9.72
C ASN A 70 20.93 -4.38 8.74
N THR A 71 20.85 -5.68 8.49
CA THR A 71 19.94 -6.31 7.53
C THR A 71 18.48 -5.88 7.74
N THR A 72 18.07 -5.66 9.00
CA THR A 72 16.73 -5.16 9.33
C THR A 72 16.46 -3.73 8.81
N ASN A 73 17.44 -2.83 8.86
CA ASN A 73 17.25 -1.46 8.40
C ASN A 73 17.19 -1.38 6.86
N LEU A 74 18.02 -2.18 6.18
CA LEU A 74 17.98 -2.34 4.72
C LEU A 74 16.65 -2.95 4.26
N PHE A 75 16.14 -3.93 5.00
CA PHE A 75 14.81 -4.50 4.76
C PHE A 75 13.70 -3.45 4.85
N ILE A 76 13.64 -2.69 5.95
CA ILE A 76 12.59 -1.67 6.15
C ILE A 76 12.72 -0.56 5.11
N LEU A 77 13.96 -0.18 4.73
CA LEU A 77 14.20 0.81 3.69
C LEU A 77 13.69 0.32 2.32
N ASN A 78 14.06 -0.89 1.91
CA ASN A 78 13.61 -1.49 0.64
C ASN A 78 12.09 -1.57 0.60
N LEU A 79 11.46 -1.98 1.70
CA LEU A 79 10.00 -2.07 1.75
C LEU A 79 9.33 -0.70 1.66
N ALA A 80 9.80 0.29 2.43
CA ALA A 80 9.25 1.64 2.38
C ALA A 80 9.41 2.29 1.00
N MET A 81 10.53 2.07 0.32
CA MET A 81 10.73 2.53 -1.06
C MET A 81 9.78 1.84 -2.04
N ALA A 82 9.66 0.51 -1.97
CA ALA A 82 8.77 -0.25 -2.84
C ALA A 82 7.30 0.16 -2.64
N ASP A 83 6.85 0.33 -1.39
CA ASP A 83 5.50 0.78 -1.06
C ASP A 83 5.23 2.21 -1.54
N LEU A 84 6.20 3.13 -1.40
CA LEU A 84 6.05 4.49 -1.92
C LEU A 84 5.94 4.51 -3.45
N CYS A 85 6.79 3.75 -4.15
CA CYS A 85 6.69 3.60 -5.60
C CYS A 85 5.34 3.02 -6.01
N PHE A 86 4.86 1.99 -5.30
CA PHE A 86 3.54 1.39 -5.53
C PHE A 86 2.42 2.39 -5.31
N ILE A 87 2.41 3.10 -4.17
CA ILE A 87 1.34 4.02 -3.82
C ILE A 87 1.29 5.20 -4.80
N ILE A 88 2.44 5.76 -5.18
CA ILE A 88 2.50 6.91 -6.07
C ILE A 88 2.14 6.53 -7.51
N CYS A 89 2.64 5.40 -8.00
CA CYS A 89 2.49 5.02 -9.40
C CYS A 89 1.24 4.18 -9.69
N CYS A 90 0.66 3.48 -8.71
CA CYS A 90 -0.44 2.54 -8.96
C CYS A 90 -1.78 3.03 -8.41
N VAL A 91 -1.82 3.62 -7.21
CA VAL A 91 -3.08 3.99 -6.54
C VAL A 91 -3.89 5.06 -7.30
N PRO A 92 -3.29 6.15 -7.84
CA PRO A 92 -4.05 7.16 -8.59
C PRO A 92 -4.70 6.59 -9.85
N PHE A 93 -3.96 5.77 -10.60
CA PHE A 93 -4.49 5.08 -11.77
C PHE A 93 -5.58 4.08 -11.37
N GLN A 94 -5.41 3.38 -10.25
CA GLN A 94 -6.43 2.46 -9.76
C GLN A 94 -7.73 3.16 -9.37
N ALA A 95 -7.65 4.35 -8.76
CA ALA A 95 -8.84 5.15 -8.43
C ALA A 95 -9.61 5.56 -9.68
N THR A 96 -8.91 5.89 -10.77
CA THR A 96 -9.55 6.30 -12.03
C THR A 96 -10.37 5.20 -12.70
N ILE A 97 -10.02 3.92 -12.50
CA ILE A 97 -10.79 2.77 -13.01
C ILE A 97 -12.21 2.74 -12.44
N TYR A 98 -12.41 3.28 -11.24
CA TYR A 98 -13.72 3.29 -10.57
C TYR A 98 -14.55 4.54 -10.87
N THR A 99 -13.90 5.63 -11.30
CA THR A 99 -14.58 6.88 -11.69
C THR A 99 -14.90 6.95 -13.17
N LEU A 100 -14.11 6.29 -14.01
CA LEU A 100 -14.24 6.31 -15.46
C LEU A 100 -14.90 5.02 -15.94
N ASP A 101 -15.79 5.12 -16.92
CA ASP A 101 -16.47 3.97 -17.54
C ASP A 101 -15.52 3.08 -18.35
N GLY A 102 -14.24 3.47 -18.50
CA GLY A 102 -13.23 2.72 -19.24
C GLY A 102 -11.80 3.12 -18.90
N TRP A 103 -10.86 2.21 -19.16
CA TRP A 103 -9.42 2.48 -19.01
C TRP A 103 -8.90 3.33 -20.17
N LEU A 104 -8.61 4.60 -19.91
CA LEU A 104 -8.18 5.58 -20.92
C LEU A 104 -6.65 5.64 -21.11
N PHE A 105 -5.85 5.06 -20.20
CA PHE A 105 -4.37 5.18 -20.20
C PHE A 105 -3.66 4.20 -21.15
N GLY A 106 -4.42 3.42 -21.93
CA GLY A 106 -3.89 2.46 -22.90
C GLY A 106 -3.32 1.16 -22.30
N PRO A 107 -3.03 0.16 -23.14
CA PRO A 107 -2.64 -1.18 -22.69
C PRO A 107 -1.30 -1.21 -21.94
N PHE A 108 -0.37 -0.30 -22.25
CA PHE A 108 0.93 -0.22 -21.60
C PHE A 108 0.80 0.08 -20.10
N ALA A 109 0.04 1.13 -19.75
CA ALA A 109 -0.15 1.51 -18.35
C ALA A 109 -0.84 0.39 -17.55
N CYS A 110 -1.80 -0.31 -18.16
CA CYS A 110 -2.46 -1.47 -17.55
C CYS A 110 -1.43 -2.59 -17.21
N LYS A 111 -0.59 -2.96 -18.18
CA LYS A 111 0.47 -3.96 -17.97
C LYS A 111 1.51 -3.48 -16.95
N ALA A 112 1.87 -2.21 -16.98
CA ALA A 112 2.84 -1.62 -16.05
C ALA A 112 2.33 -1.60 -14.60
N VAL A 113 1.08 -1.21 -14.36
CA VAL A 113 0.47 -1.23 -13.02
C VAL A 113 0.44 -2.65 -12.48
N HIS A 114 -0.03 -3.63 -13.27
CA HIS A 114 -0.01 -5.04 -12.85
C HIS A 114 1.41 -5.56 -12.61
N PHE A 115 2.37 -5.21 -13.46
CA PHE A 115 3.77 -5.58 -13.29
C PHE A 115 4.34 -5.03 -11.98
N LEU A 116 4.09 -3.75 -11.67
CA LEU A 116 4.54 -3.11 -10.42
C LEU A 116 3.90 -3.77 -9.19
N ILE A 117 2.60 -4.08 -9.24
CA ILE A 117 1.88 -4.81 -8.18
C ILE A 117 2.57 -6.14 -7.87
N TYR A 118 2.88 -6.93 -8.90
CA TYR A 118 3.55 -8.22 -8.71
C TYR A 118 5.01 -8.06 -8.27
N LEU A 119 5.72 -7.08 -8.82
CA LEU A 119 7.11 -6.81 -8.44
C LEU A 119 7.24 -6.45 -6.96
N THR A 120 6.38 -5.58 -6.44
CA THR A 120 6.38 -5.18 -5.03
C THR A 120 6.01 -6.35 -4.11
N MET A 121 5.09 -7.21 -4.57
CA MET A 121 4.70 -8.44 -3.87
C MET A 121 5.88 -9.43 -3.76
N TYR A 122 6.58 -9.68 -4.88
CA TYR A 122 7.73 -10.58 -4.91
C TYR A 122 8.93 -10.00 -4.15
N ALA A 123 9.23 -8.72 -4.31
CA ALA A 123 10.29 -8.04 -3.57
C ALA A 123 10.08 -8.18 -2.06
N SER A 124 8.84 -7.99 -1.58
CA SER A 124 8.50 -8.17 -0.15
C SER A 124 8.76 -9.61 0.31
N SER A 125 8.32 -10.60 -0.48
CA SER A 125 8.52 -12.03 -0.19
C SER A 125 10.00 -12.42 -0.14
N PHE A 126 10.78 -12.00 -1.13
CA PHE A 126 12.22 -12.27 -1.19
C PHE A 126 12.98 -11.57 -0.07
N THR A 127 12.62 -10.33 0.26
CA THR A 127 13.29 -9.61 1.35
C THR A 127 12.97 -10.27 2.71
N LEU A 128 11.73 -10.78 2.89
CA LEU A 128 11.35 -11.53 4.09
C LEU A 128 12.10 -12.86 4.20
N ALA A 129 12.25 -13.58 3.09
CA ALA A 129 13.02 -14.82 3.02
C ALA A 129 14.50 -14.59 3.32
N ALA A 130 15.11 -13.59 2.68
CA ALA A 130 16.50 -13.21 2.91
C ALA A 130 16.77 -12.83 4.36
N VAL A 131 15.89 -12.04 4.99
CA VAL A 131 16.00 -11.71 6.42
C VAL A 131 15.80 -12.95 7.28
N SER A 132 14.89 -13.85 6.93
CA SER A 132 14.69 -15.09 7.68
C SER A 132 15.96 -15.95 7.67
N VAL A 133 16.62 -16.09 6.51
CA VAL A 133 17.87 -16.84 6.35
C VAL A 133 19.04 -16.20 7.09
N ASP A 134 19.22 -14.88 6.96
CA ASP A 134 20.27 -14.11 7.64
C ASP A 134 20.20 -14.27 9.17
N ARG A 135 19.01 -14.50 9.71
CA ARG A 135 18.79 -14.65 11.16
C ARG A 135 18.92 -16.09 11.67
N ILE A 136 19.05 -17.09 10.79
CA ILE A 136 19.31 -18.49 11.20
C ILE A 136 20.67 -18.59 11.93
N SER A 137 21.63 -17.74 11.59
CA SER A 137 23.00 -17.72 12.14
C SER A 137 23.14 -16.96 13.49
N GLU A 138 22.16 -16.17 13.94
CA GLU A 138 22.27 -15.30 15.14
C GLU A 138 21.83 -15.97 16.48
N SER A 139 22.03 -15.32 17.62
CA SER A 139 21.72 -15.87 18.97
C SER A 139 20.20 -15.93 19.31
N ARG A 140 19.78 -16.96 20.08
CA ARG A 140 18.37 -17.32 20.38
C ARG A 140 17.48 -16.18 20.91
N LYS A 141 18.03 -15.25 21.72
CA LYS A 141 17.24 -14.16 22.33
C LYS A 141 16.90 -13.02 21.34
N ALA A 142 17.78 -12.75 20.36
CA ALA A 142 17.51 -11.78 19.31
C ALA A 142 16.53 -12.35 18.26
N LYS A 143 16.62 -13.67 18.00
CA LYS A 143 15.75 -14.44 17.09
C LYS A 143 14.25 -14.27 17.42
N CYS A 144 13.82 -14.56 18.65
CA CYS A 144 12.38 -14.58 18.98
C CYS A 144 11.63 -13.27 18.67
N LYS A 145 12.25 -12.11 18.88
CA LYS A 145 11.58 -10.83 18.67
C LYS A 145 11.44 -10.47 17.18
N VAL A 146 12.47 -10.74 16.40
CA VAL A 146 12.49 -10.47 14.96
C VAL A 146 11.64 -11.50 14.21
N THR A 147 11.73 -12.78 14.56
CA THR A 147 10.86 -13.84 14.01
C THR A 147 9.39 -13.52 14.28
N LYS A 148 9.02 -13.01 15.47
CA LYS A 148 7.65 -12.60 15.76
C LYS A 148 7.18 -11.43 14.87
N MET A 149 8.09 -10.54 14.48
CA MET A 149 7.82 -9.45 13.52
C MET A 149 7.63 -10.00 12.10
N ILE A 150 8.53 -10.88 11.64
CA ILE A 150 8.45 -11.55 10.33
C ILE A 150 7.14 -12.33 10.19
N VAL A 151 6.79 -13.12 11.21
CA VAL A 151 5.54 -13.89 11.23
C VAL A 151 4.32 -12.96 11.23
N ALA A 152 4.33 -11.88 12.00
CA ALA A 152 3.22 -10.91 12.00
C ALA A 152 3.05 -10.23 10.63
N VAL A 153 4.16 -9.82 9.99
CA VAL A 153 4.14 -9.24 8.64
C VAL A 153 3.63 -10.26 7.63
N ALA A 154 4.08 -11.52 7.70
CA ALA A 154 3.61 -12.59 6.83
C ALA A 154 2.10 -12.86 7.00
N ILE A 155 1.60 -12.90 8.23
CA ILE A 155 0.17 -13.10 8.51
C ILE A 155 -0.64 -11.94 7.92
N ILE A 156 -0.23 -10.69 8.15
CA ILE A 156 -0.95 -9.52 7.64
C ILE A 156 -0.91 -9.49 6.10
N PHE A 157 0.24 -9.81 5.50
CA PHE A 157 0.37 -9.93 4.06
C PHE A 157 -0.61 -10.98 3.51
N CYS A 158 -0.65 -12.19 4.09
CA CYS A 158 -1.62 -13.21 3.69
C CYS A 158 -3.06 -12.74 3.87
N LEU A 159 -3.40 -12.13 5.01
CA LEU A 159 -4.76 -11.64 5.27
C LEU A 159 -5.18 -10.53 4.29
N CYS A 160 -4.25 -9.69 3.84
CA CYS A 160 -4.56 -8.61 2.92
C CYS A 160 -4.63 -9.06 1.46
N TRP A 161 -3.76 -9.99 1.05
CA TRP A 161 -3.63 -10.40 -0.36
C TRP A 161 -4.43 -11.66 -0.73
N LEU A 162 -4.60 -12.60 0.20
CA LEU A 162 -5.29 -13.87 -0.06
C LEU A 162 -6.75 -13.66 -0.52
N PRO A 163 -7.56 -12.77 0.09
CA PRO A 163 -8.94 -12.55 -0.36
C PRO A 163 -9.02 -12.04 -1.80
N HIS A 164 -8.05 -11.23 -2.22
CA HIS A 164 -7.98 -10.71 -3.58
C HIS A 164 -7.63 -11.82 -4.59
N HIS A 165 -6.61 -12.64 -4.28
CA HIS A 165 -6.24 -13.77 -5.12
C HIS A 165 -7.34 -14.83 -5.23
N LEU A 166 -8.03 -15.14 -4.14
CA LEU A 166 -9.15 -16.08 -4.15
C LEU A 166 -10.28 -15.58 -5.06
N VAL A 167 -10.62 -14.29 -4.99
CA VAL A 167 -11.64 -13.70 -5.87
C VAL A 167 -11.24 -13.77 -7.35
N ILE A 168 -9.98 -13.46 -7.67
CA ILE A 168 -9.46 -13.58 -9.04
C ILE A 168 -9.50 -15.05 -9.49
N LEU A 169 -9.08 -15.98 -8.63
CA LEU A 169 -9.07 -17.40 -8.95
C LEU A 169 -10.49 -17.90 -9.23
N CYS A 170 -11.46 -17.57 -8.38
CA CYS A 170 -12.87 -17.92 -8.59
C CYS A 170 -13.45 -17.33 -9.88
N PHE A 171 -13.04 -16.11 -10.25
CA PHE A 171 -13.42 -15.49 -11.53
C PHE A 171 -12.87 -16.30 -12.72
N TRP A 172 -11.60 -16.73 -12.66
CA TRP A 172 -10.97 -17.52 -13.72
C TRP A 172 -11.55 -18.92 -13.87
N PHE A 173 -11.92 -19.59 -12.77
CA PHE A 173 -12.57 -20.90 -12.82
C PHE A 173 -14.08 -20.83 -13.16
N GLY A 174 -14.64 -19.64 -13.38
CA GLY A 174 -16.04 -19.46 -13.78
C GLY A 174 -17.08 -19.65 -12.68
N TYR A 175 -16.67 -19.86 -11.41
CA TYR A 175 -17.56 -20.01 -10.25
C TYR A 175 -17.98 -18.67 -9.64
N PHE A 176 -18.14 -17.62 -10.45
CA PHE A 176 -18.39 -16.26 -9.94
C PHE A 176 -19.81 -15.79 -10.25
N PRO A 177 -20.77 -15.93 -9.29
CA PRO A 177 -22.11 -15.39 -9.49
C PRO A 177 -22.06 -13.86 -9.51
N PHE A 178 -22.69 -13.24 -10.49
CA PHE A 178 -22.85 -11.79 -10.60
C PHE A 178 -23.93 -11.28 -9.63
N ASN A 179 -23.65 -11.38 -8.33
CA ASN A 179 -24.50 -10.91 -7.24
C ASN A 179 -23.84 -9.73 -6.51
N ARG A 180 -24.65 -8.93 -5.78
CA ARG A 180 -24.18 -7.78 -4.98
C ARG A 180 -23.10 -8.17 -3.98
N ALA A 181 -23.26 -9.32 -3.32
CA ALA A 181 -22.30 -9.84 -2.35
C ALA A 181 -20.93 -10.08 -3.00
N THR A 182 -20.88 -10.71 -4.17
CA THR A 182 -19.63 -11.03 -4.86
C THR A 182 -18.91 -9.76 -5.36
N TYR A 183 -19.67 -8.73 -5.76
CA TYR A 183 -19.12 -7.42 -6.08
C TYR A 183 -18.53 -6.70 -4.87
N ALA A 184 -19.28 -6.66 -3.76
CA ALA A 184 -18.81 -6.06 -2.51
C ALA A 184 -17.58 -6.79 -1.99
N CYS A 185 -17.55 -8.13 -2.03
CA CYS A 185 -16.38 -8.94 -1.69
C CYS A 185 -15.19 -8.62 -2.60
N ARG A 186 -15.39 -8.53 -3.92
CA ARG A 186 -14.34 -8.19 -4.88
C ARG A 186 -13.73 -6.82 -4.60
N LEU A 187 -14.59 -5.83 -4.32
CA LEU A 187 -14.17 -4.49 -3.99
C LEU A 187 -13.44 -4.44 -2.64
N ALA A 188 -14.01 -5.05 -1.60
CA ALA A 188 -13.41 -5.09 -0.27
C ALA A 188 -12.05 -5.78 -0.28
N SER A 189 -11.95 -6.93 -0.96
CA SER A 189 -10.67 -7.64 -1.16
C SER A 189 -9.65 -6.78 -1.88
N HIS A 190 -10.06 -5.97 -2.85
CA HIS A 190 -9.15 -5.07 -3.56
C HIS A 190 -8.71 -3.90 -2.68
N CYS A 191 -9.62 -3.22 -1.98
CA CYS A 191 -9.23 -2.17 -1.04
C CYS A 191 -8.32 -2.70 0.08
N LEU A 192 -8.57 -3.93 0.55
CA LEU A 192 -7.78 -4.57 1.59
C LEU A 192 -6.34 -4.88 1.13
N SER A 193 -6.14 -5.34 -0.11
CA SER A 193 -4.79 -5.62 -0.61
C SER A 193 -3.93 -4.35 -0.70
N TYR A 194 -4.52 -3.21 -1.08
CA TYR A 194 -3.83 -1.92 -1.11
C TYR A 194 -3.62 -1.31 0.28
N ALA A 195 -4.53 -1.59 1.24
CA ALA A 195 -4.35 -1.18 2.63
C ALA A 195 -3.11 -1.84 3.29
N ASN A 196 -2.62 -2.97 2.76
CA ASN A 196 -1.40 -3.64 3.22
C ASN A 196 -0.21 -2.69 3.34
N SER A 197 0.01 -1.81 2.34
CA SER A 197 1.11 -0.85 2.35
C SER A 197 0.97 0.23 3.44
N CYS A 198 -0.24 0.50 3.93
CA CYS A 198 -0.48 1.42 5.05
C CYS A 198 -0.22 0.77 6.42
N LEU A 199 -0.31 -0.55 6.52
CA LEU A 199 -0.14 -1.27 7.78
C LEU A 199 1.34 -1.43 8.17
N ASN A 200 2.26 -1.36 7.20
CA ASN A 200 3.69 -1.57 7.42
C ASN A 200 4.29 -0.65 8.53
N PRO A 201 4.12 0.68 8.50
CA PRO A 201 4.57 1.56 9.59
C PRO A 201 3.98 1.22 10.97
N ILE A 202 2.70 0.82 11.02
CA ILE A 202 1.99 0.46 12.26
C ILE A 202 2.61 -0.81 12.85
N ILE A 203 2.85 -1.82 12.02
CA ILE A 203 3.50 -3.08 12.43
C ILE A 203 4.88 -2.79 13.04
N TYR A 204 5.69 -1.96 12.39
CA TYR A 204 7.01 -1.60 12.91
C TYR A 204 6.92 -0.84 14.24
N ALA A 205 5.97 0.08 14.36
CA ALA A 205 5.71 0.83 15.59
C ALA A 205 5.24 -0.10 16.73
N LEU A 206 4.38 -1.07 16.49
CA LEU A 206 3.88 -1.96 17.54
C LEU A 206 4.93 -2.99 17.98
N ILE A 207 5.64 -3.58 17.03
CA ILE A 207 6.49 -4.75 17.31
C ILE A 207 7.92 -4.35 17.66
N SER A 208 8.49 -3.35 16.97
CA SER A 208 9.90 -2.99 17.15
C SER A 208 10.09 -1.94 18.24
N LYS A 209 10.45 -2.36 19.46
CA LYS A 209 10.85 -1.41 20.52
C LYS A 209 12.01 -0.50 20.11
N HIS A 210 12.92 -0.98 19.24
CA HIS A 210 14.02 -0.17 18.70
C HIS A 210 13.47 0.95 17.82
N PHE A 211 12.55 0.60 16.93
CA PHE A 211 11.91 1.55 16.02
C PHE A 211 11.01 2.55 16.75
N ARG A 212 10.28 2.14 17.79
CA ARG A 212 9.55 3.06 18.69
C ARG A 212 10.44 4.12 19.32
N LYS A 213 11.64 3.74 19.77
CA LYS A 213 12.59 4.68 20.35
C LYS A 213 13.07 5.70 19.31
N LYS A 214 13.28 5.24 18.07
CA LYS A 214 13.66 6.07 16.92
C LYS A 214 12.54 7.04 16.53
N PHE A 215 11.30 6.55 16.42
CA PHE A 215 10.11 7.36 16.18
C PHE A 215 9.93 8.43 17.27
N LYS A 216 10.05 8.05 18.55
CA LYS A 216 9.99 9.00 19.67
C LYS A 216 11.08 10.06 19.60
N GLN A 217 12.34 9.68 19.32
CA GLN A 217 13.43 10.67 19.18
C GLN A 217 13.15 11.69 18.08
N VAL A 218 12.66 11.24 16.91
CA VAL A 218 12.33 12.15 15.81
C VAL A 218 11.13 13.01 16.16
N PHE A 219 10.07 12.46 16.76
CA PHE A 219 8.92 13.25 17.21
C PHE A 219 9.31 14.29 18.26
N THR A 220 10.13 13.93 19.25
CA THR A 220 10.64 14.89 20.23
C THR A 220 11.47 15.98 19.56
N CYS A 221 12.30 15.64 18.56
CA CYS A 221 13.11 16.61 17.83
C CYS A 221 12.26 17.53 16.92
N LEU A 222 11.26 16.99 16.21
CA LEU A 222 10.33 17.77 15.39
C LEU A 222 9.47 18.71 16.26
N LEU A 223 8.99 18.22 17.40
CA LEU A 223 8.26 19.05 18.37
C LEU A 223 9.16 20.15 18.97
N PHE A 224 10.45 19.87 19.19
CA PHE A 224 11.41 20.89 19.65
C PHE A 224 11.79 21.90 18.56
N GLN A 225 11.92 21.49 17.30
CA GLN A 225 12.19 22.40 16.18
C GLN A 225 11.00 23.34 15.95
N ASN A 226 9.77 22.82 15.90
CA ASN A 226 8.56 23.65 15.78
C ASN A 226 8.43 24.62 16.97
N LYS A 227 8.87 24.21 18.17
CA LYS A 227 8.89 25.06 19.36
C LYS A 227 9.99 26.14 19.30
N MET A 228 11.14 25.88 18.69
CA MET A 228 12.19 26.89 18.49
C MET A 228 11.81 27.88 17.37
N GLU A 229 11.21 27.43 16.28
CA GLU A 229 10.70 28.32 15.21
C GLU A 229 9.60 29.25 15.73
N SER A 230 8.68 28.76 16.58
CA SER A 230 7.65 29.62 17.17
C SER A 230 8.21 30.64 18.17
N ILE A 231 9.30 30.31 18.88
CA ILE A 231 10.00 31.24 19.78
C ILE A 231 10.76 32.30 18.96
N SER A 232 11.44 31.91 17.88
CA SER A 232 12.16 32.83 16.98
C SER A 232 11.22 33.82 16.28
N GLY A 233 10.08 33.36 15.77
CA GLY A 233 9.08 34.23 15.14
C GLY A 233 8.38 35.18 16.11
N ASN A 234 8.25 34.79 17.39
CA ASN A 234 7.68 35.64 18.44
C ASN A 234 8.69 36.68 18.97
N SER A 235 10.00 36.43 18.88
CA SER A 235 11.03 37.42 19.18
C SER A 235 11.17 38.50 18.11
N GLU A 236 11.08 38.16 16.82
CA GLU A 236 11.08 39.15 15.72
C GLU A 236 9.80 40.00 15.69
N SER A 237 8.65 39.42 16.04
CA SER A 237 7.39 40.18 16.12
C SER A 237 7.35 41.16 17.31
N ARG A 238 8.10 40.88 18.39
CA ARG A 238 8.22 41.79 19.55
C ARG A 238 9.18 42.95 19.30
N SER A 239 10.20 42.80 18.45
CA SER A 239 11.14 43.87 18.11
C SER A 239 10.64 44.85 17.05
N MET A 240 9.53 44.54 16.35
CA MET A 240 8.85 45.49 15.46
C MET A 240 7.78 46.37 16.15
N LEU A 241 7.40 46.04 17.39
CA LEU A 241 6.35 46.74 18.15
C LEU A 241 6.89 47.66 19.27
N THR A 242 8.21 47.78 19.40
CA THR A 242 8.93 48.70 20.31
C THR A 242 9.81 49.63 19.51
#